data_AF-A0A0F3GPL6-F1
#
_entry.id   AF-A0A0F3GPL6-F1
#
_cell.length_a   1.000
_cell.length_b   1.000
_cell.length_c   1.000
_cell.angle_alpha   90.00
_cell.angle_beta   90.00
_cell.angle_gamma   90.00
#
_symmetry.space_group_name_H-M   'P 1'
#
loop_
_entity.id
_entity.type
_entity.pdbx_description
1 polymer ?
#
loop_
_entity_poly.entity_id
_entity_poly.type
_entity_poly.pdbx_seq_one_letter_code
_entity_poly.pdbx_strand_id
1 'polypeptide(L)'
;MKQTTTTQKRSAATNEITHTAFRGLVNVVPTREASSPELSDLKSAVNVDIDNFGNVVTRPGFLRVYEGKVHSLYSNGKLCLFRQDDRLLQLYQVSGAEASSPDVVAPYAVRTLTGGINGSLRMSYQYVAGRVYYSDAAVTGVVEVTARPIPVVRSWGILPPDAPVLSATTAGILSKGQYQVTLTYTRNDGQESGASTVASIALAPGRSPLRGGRGGGIDIICPLSADPNVRKINIYVSAPNGEVPYLAASVDNTPSDTVSGFTVPYHYRGETITGPPLLNWGLKPPPPGHLLCYYRGRLYVASLNTLWYSQPYTYELFDPAQGWLAFDNPITLVAAVEDGIFVATSQEVVFLKGTEPEKFQLMQLSDCGAVFGTQAMGVLPGESGRSEVVFWESRMGKCAGLSGGRIQFLTADTYNYEVGEIGTGVFWQRNGMQLYLSIMQGPTMPPVNPQNSLMTTRDKDSGSYSLAMPVPDLQSVTAI
;
A
#
# COMPACT_ATOMS: atom_id res chain seq x y z
N MET A 1 83.89 -25.36 19.24
CA MET A 1 82.69 -25.36 18.37
C MET A 1 81.48 -24.93 19.20
N LYS A 2 81.02 -23.69 19.04
CA LYS A 2 79.73 -23.23 19.58
C LYS A 2 78.96 -22.63 18.41
N GLN A 3 77.82 -23.24 18.10
CA GLN A 3 76.91 -22.82 17.04
C GLN A 3 76.20 -21.53 17.44
N THR A 4 76.17 -20.56 16.53
CA THR A 4 75.38 -19.34 16.64
C THR A 4 74.14 -19.49 15.77
N THR A 5 72.98 -19.67 16.40
CA THR A 5 71.68 -19.74 15.72
C THR A 5 71.21 -18.32 15.44
N THR A 6 71.14 -17.92 14.16
CA THR A 6 70.56 -16.64 13.73
C THR A 6 69.11 -16.86 13.34
N THR A 7 68.17 -16.40 14.16
CA THR A 7 66.73 -16.40 13.84
C THR A 7 66.39 -15.15 13.04
N GLN A 8 66.20 -15.28 11.72
CA GLN A 8 65.59 -14.24 10.90
C GLN A 8 64.09 -14.12 11.25
N LYS A 9 63.69 -13.04 11.92
CA LYS A 9 62.29 -12.60 11.95
C LYS A 9 61.94 -12.00 10.58
N ARG A 10 61.15 -12.71 9.78
CA ARG A 10 60.41 -12.10 8.66
C ARG A 10 59.32 -11.21 9.24
N SER A 11 59.56 -9.90 9.20
CA SER A 11 58.51 -8.89 9.32
C SER A 11 57.68 -8.93 8.04
N ALA A 12 56.42 -9.37 8.12
CA ALA A 12 55.47 -9.13 7.05
C ALA A 12 55.13 -7.64 7.10
N ALA A 13 55.70 -6.87 6.17
CA ALA A 13 55.27 -5.50 5.95
C ALA A 13 53.82 -5.54 5.47
N THR A 14 52.89 -5.20 6.36
CA THR A 14 51.54 -4.84 5.97
C THR A 14 51.68 -3.54 5.17
N ASN A 15 51.56 -3.61 3.85
CA ASN A 15 51.45 -2.41 3.03
C ASN A 15 50.14 -1.72 3.40
N GLU A 16 50.20 -0.75 4.31
CA GLU A 16 49.14 0.21 4.51
C GLU A 16 49.03 1.06 3.24
N ILE A 17 47.97 0.84 2.47
CA ILE A 17 47.61 1.69 1.34
C ILE A 17 46.64 2.74 1.89
N THR A 18 47.06 4.01 1.91
CA THR A 18 46.19 5.12 2.30
C THR A 18 45.41 5.59 1.07
N HIS A 19 44.08 5.43 1.10
CA HIS A 19 43.20 5.98 0.05
C HIS A 19 42.99 7.47 0.30
N THR A 20 43.24 8.30 -0.72
CA THR A 20 43.01 9.76 -0.65
C THR A 20 41.55 10.16 -0.90
N ALA A 21 40.79 9.35 -1.64
CA ALA A 21 39.34 9.50 -1.81
C ALA A 21 38.71 8.20 -2.36
N PHE A 22 37.51 7.86 -1.88
CA PHE A 22 36.71 6.74 -2.38
C PHE A 22 35.89 7.16 -3.62
N ARG A 23 35.98 6.41 -4.72
CA ARG A 23 35.24 6.71 -5.97
C ARG A 23 33.99 5.85 -6.20
N GLY A 24 33.72 4.85 -5.35
CA GLY A 24 32.56 3.97 -5.49
C GLY A 24 32.93 2.49 -5.67
N LEU A 25 31.92 1.68 -5.94
CA LEU A 25 32.07 0.34 -6.52
C LEU A 25 31.85 0.50 -8.04
N VAL A 26 32.73 -0.01 -8.89
CA VAL A 26 32.53 0.02 -10.35
C VAL A 26 32.61 -1.42 -10.87
N ASN A 27 31.59 -1.88 -11.57
CA ASN A 27 31.57 -3.24 -12.14
C ASN A 27 31.36 -3.27 -13.66
N VAL A 28 31.33 -2.11 -14.31
CA VAL A 28 31.18 -1.96 -15.77
C VAL A 28 32.49 -2.03 -16.55
N VAL A 29 33.64 -1.96 -15.86
CA VAL A 29 34.98 -2.09 -16.47
C VAL A 29 35.55 -3.49 -16.19
N PRO A 30 36.04 -4.22 -17.21
CA PRO A 30 36.71 -5.50 -16.99
C PRO A 30 37.91 -5.34 -16.04
N THR A 31 38.07 -6.27 -15.10
CA THR A 31 39.04 -6.22 -13.99
C THR A 31 40.50 -5.99 -14.42
N ARG A 32 40.81 -6.16 -15.72
CA ARG A 32 42.14 -5.95 -16.28
C ARG A 32 42.48 -4.47 -16.53
N GLU A 33 41.48 -3.60 -16.71
CA GLU A 33 41.68 -2.14 -16.90
C GLU A 33 41.56 -1.34 -15.58
N ALA A 34 41.05 -1.95 -14.51
CA ALA A 34 41.12 -1.43 -13.14
C ALA A 34 42.55 -1.49 -12.54
N SER A 35 43.56 -1.78 -13.36
CA SER A 35 44.98 -1.79 -13.01
C SER A 35 45.62 -0.39 -13.10
N SER A 36 44.83 0.66 -12.85
CA SER A 36 45.39 1.98 -12.57
C SER A 36 46.12 1.94 -11.23
N PRO A 37 47.33 2.53 -11.10
CA PRO A 37 48.07 2.58 -9.84
C PRO A 37 47.33 3.34 -8.72
N GLU A 38 46.24 4.04 -9.05
CA GLU A 38 45.26 4.57 -8.11
C GLU A 38 44.15 3.51 -7.87
N LEU A 39 44.39 2.58 -6.94
CA LEU A 39 43.37 1.65 -6.44
C LEU A 39 42.26 2.46 -5.72
N SER A 40 41.22 2.91 -6.43
CA SER A 40 40.14 3.76 -5.89
C SER A 40 38.84 3.05 -5.53
N ASP A 41 38.68 1.80 -5.96
CA ASP A 41 37.39 1.11 -5.95
C ASP A 41 37.37 -0.03 -4.92
N LEU A 42 36.35 -0.04 -4.04
CA LEU A 42 36.14 -1.13 -3.09
C LEU A 42 35.55 -2.32 -3.83
N LYS A 43 36.04 -3.54 -3.57
CA LYS A 43 35.39 -4.77 -4.06
C LYS A 43 34.29 -5.26 -3.12
N SER A 44 34.47 -5.07 -1.82
CA SER A 44 33.50 -5.42 -0.78
C SER A 44 33.70 -4.54 0.45
N ALA A 45 32.60 -4.28 1.16
CA ALA A 45 32.58 -3.55 2.42
C ALA A 45 31.77 -4.37 3.44
N VAL A 46 32.42 -4.84 4.52
CA VAL A 46 31.80 -5.70 5.53
C VAL A 46 31.79 -4.98 6.87
N ASN A 47 30.62 -4.83 7.49
CA ASN A 47 30.42 -4.16 8.78
C ASN A 47 30.92 -2.71 8.86
N VAL A 48 30.91 -2.01 7.72
CA VAL A 48 31.23 -0.58 7.63
C VAL A 48 30.12 0.18 6.92
N ASP A 49 29.96 1.44 7.26
CA ASP A 49 29.16 2.41 6.52
C ASP A 49 30.10 3.40 5.82
N ILE A 50 29.69 3.91 4.67
CA ILE A 50 30.42 4.93 3.91
C ILE A 50 29.62 6.22 4.03
N ASP A 51 30.20 7.24 4.64
CA ASP A 51 29.52 8.52 4.86
C ASP A 51 29.45 9.37 3.57
N ASN A 52 28.74 10.50 3.64
CA ASN A 52 28.58 11.39 2.48
C ASN A 52 29.90 12.07 2.05
N PHE A 53 30.96 12.01 2.87
CA PHE A 53 32.30 12.50 2.55
C PHE A 53 33.21 11.37 2.01
N GLY A 54 32.70 10.14 1.92
CA GLY A 54 33.46 8.97 1.47
C GLY A 54 34.31 8.33 2.57
N ASN A 55 34.17 8.72 3.83
CA ASN A 55 34.88 8.09 4.93
C ASN A 55 34.23 6.75 5.28
N VAL A 56 35.07 5.77 5.60
CA VAL A 56 34.64 4.45 6.07
C VAL A 56 34.54 4.46 7.60
N VAL A 57 33.36 4.17 8.13
CA VAL A 57 33.10 4.10 9.57
C VAL A 57 32.59 2.72 9.96
N THR A 58 32.92 2.25 11.16
CA THR A 58 32.41 0.95 11.65
C THR A 58 30.90 1.05 11.91
N ARG A 59 30.16 0.04 11.45
CA ARG A 59 28.70 -0.01 11.65
C ARG A 59 28.39 -0.28 13.12
N PRO A 60 27.50 0.50 13.76
CA PRO A 60 27.04 0.20 15.12
C PRO A 60 26.34 -1.16 15.18
N GLY A 61 26.53 -1.89 16.27
CA GLY A 61 25.83 -3.15 16.51
C GLY A 61 24.31 -2.99 16.60
N PHE A 62 23.60 -4.11 16.52
CA PHE A 62 22.15 -4.18 16.67
C PHE A 62 21.78 -5.10 17.83
N LEU A 63 20.64 -4.82 18.47
CA LEU A 63 20.01 -5.72 19.43
C LEU A 63 18.88 -6.46 18.73
N ARG A 64 18.88 -7.79 18.78
CA ARG A 64 17.77 -8.60 18.28
C ARG A 64 16.60 -8.48 19.26
N VAL A 65 15.57 -7.74 18.87
CA VAL A 65 14.34 -7.54 19.66
C VAL A 65 13.31 -8.63 19.38
N TYR A 66 13.22 -9.10 18.14
CA TYR A 66 12.22 -10.05 17.70
C TYR A 66 12.79 -10.99 16.64
N GLU A 67 12.31 -12.22 16.60
CA GLU A 67 12.68 -13.24 15.62
C GLU A 67 11.43 -13.93 15.08
N GLY A 68 11.35 -14.06 13.76
CA GLY A 68 10.22 -14.69 13.08
C GLY A 68 10.33 -14.53 11.56
N LYS A 69 9.44 -15.22 10.84
CA LYS A 69 9.27 -15.04 9.37
C LYS A 69 8.42 -13.80 9.12
N VAL A 70 9.00 -12.64 9.38
CA VAL A 70 8.32 -11.34 9.27
C VAL A 70 8.47 -10.77 7.87
N HIS A 71 7.46 -10.02 7.42
CA HIS A 71 7.53 -9.27 6.17
C HIS A 71 6.72 -7.97 6.26
N SER A 72 6.78 -7.15 5.19
CA SER A 72 6.01 -5.91 5.08
C SER A 72 6.20 -4.98 6.28
N LEU A 73 7.46 -4.73 6.65
CA LEU A 73 7.82 -3.79 7.69
C LEU A 73 7.47 -2.36 7.23
N TYR A 74 6.85 -1.60 8.11
CA TYR A 74 6.47 -0.22 7.89
C TYR A 74 6.72 0.60 9.16
N SER A 75 7.23 1.82 9.01
CA SER A 75 7.34 2.76 10.12
C SER A 75 7.13 4.19 9.66
N ASN A 76 6.42 4.98 10.47
CA ASN A 76 6.32 6.44 10.34
C ASN A 76 6.99 7.18 11.51
N GLY A 77 7.86 6.49 12.26
CA GLY A 77 8.51 7.02 13.46
C GLY A 77 7.65 7.02 14.73
N LYS A 78 6.32 6.93 14.62
CA LYS A 78 5.38 6.81 15.75
C LYS A 78 4.82 5.40 15.91
N LEU A 79 4.62 4.73 14.78
CA LEU A 79 4.09 3.39 14.69
C LEU A 79 5.04 2.56 13.84
N CYS A 80 5.34 1.35 14.29
CA CYS A 80 6.09 0.35 13.51
C CYS A 80 5.22 -0.90 13.38
N LEU A 81 4.87 -1.26 12.15
CA LEU A 81 4.01 -2.40 11.82
C LEU A 81 4.76 -3.41 10.99
N PHE A 82 4.40 -4.69 11.14
CA PHE A 82 4.87 -5.76 10.27
C PHE A 82 3.88 -6.92 10.26
N ARG A 83 3.99 -7.78 9.26
CA ARG A 83 3.18 -8.98 9.11
C ARG A 83 3.97 -10.21 9.52
N GLN A 84 3.28 -11.16 10.14
CA GLN A 84 3.76 -12.53 10.33
C GLN A 84 2.55 -13.46 10.35
N ASP A 85 2.62 -14.53 9.57
CA ASP A 85 1.52 -15.49 9.40
C ASP A 85 0.21 -14.75 9.05
N ASP A 86 -0.89 -15.07 9.73
CA ASP A 86 -2.20 -14.43 9.55
C ASP A 86 -2.38 -13.13 10.37
N ARG A 87 -1.31 -12.60 10.99
CA ARG A 87 -1.38 -11.49 11.94
C ARG A 87 -0.74 -10.21 11.42
N LEU A 88 -1.31 -9.08 11.84
CA LEU A 88 -0.68 -7.76 11.80
C LEU A 88 -0.16 -7.45 13.21
N LEU A 89 1.14 -7.14 13.31
CA LEU A 89 1.81 -6.89 14.58
C LEU A 89 2.36 -5.46 14.63
N GLN A 90 2.51 -4.96 15.86
CA GLN A 90 3.17 -3.70 16.16
C GLN A 90 4.44 -3.97 16.97
N LEU A 91 5.55 -3.38 16.52
CA LEU A 91 6.74 -3.16 17.34
C LEU A 91 6.58 -1.81 18.04
N TYR A 92 6.65 -1.79 19.38
CA TYR A 92 6.49 -0.58 20.18
C TYR A 92 7.56 -0.47 21.26
N GLN A 93 7.83 0.77 21.66
CA GLN A 93 8.69 1.03 22.80
C GLN A 93 7.90 0.83 24.10
N VAL A 94 8.48 0.07 25.01
CA VAL A 94 7.89 -0.24 26.30
C VAL A 94 8.25 0.87 27.30
N SER A 95 7.31 1.18 28.19
CA SER A 95 7.52 2.12 29.29
C SER A 95 6.86 1.62 30.57
N GLY A 96 7.35 2.06 31.73
CA GLY A 96 6.79 1.70 33.03
C GLY A 96 6.95 0.21 33.38
N ALA A 97 5.96 -0.34 34.09
CA ALA A 97 6.01 -1.69 34.64
C ALA A 97 6.08 -2.82 33.59
N GLU A 98 5.67 -2.56 32.35
CA GLU A 98 5.76 -3.53 31.26
C GLU A 98 7.22 -3.82 30.88
N ALA A 99 8.14 -2.87 31.11
CA ALA A 99 9.56 -3.02 30.79
C ALA A 99 10.26 -4.09 31.65
N SER A 100 9.66 -4.49 32.78
CA SER A 100 10.15 -5.56 33.66
C SER A 100 9.56 -6.94 33.36
N SER A 101 8.72 -7.08 32.32
CA SER A 101 8.19 -8.39 31.91
C SER A 101 9.30 -9.26 31.30
N PRO A 102 9.38 -10.57 31.63
CA PRO A 102 10.39 -11.47 31.07
C PRO A 102 10.28 -11.65 29.55
N ASP A 103 9.12 -11.35 28.95
CA ASP A 103 8.88 -11.47 27.51
C ASP A 103 9.30 -10.20 26.73
N VAL A 104 9.89 -9.21 27.39
CA VAL A 104 10.25 -7.91 26.80
C VAL A 104 11.77 -7.78 26.66
N VAL A 105 12.23 -7.55 25.44
CA VAL A 105 13.62 -7.17 25.17
C VAL A 105 13.71 -5.64 25.25
N ALA A 106 13.83 -5.12 26.47
CA ALA A 106 13.83 -3.68 26.72
C ALA A 106 14.83 -2.93 25.80
N PRO A 107 14.42 -1.80 25.19
CA PRO A 107 13.21 -1.03 25.46
C PRO A 107 12.02 -1.37 24.53
N TYR A 108 11.99 -2.52 23.85
CA TYR A 108 10.98 -2.81 22.83
C TYR A 108 10.21 -4.12 23.07
N ALA A 109 8.96 -4.15 22.62
CA ALA A 109 8.11 -5.33 22.63
C ALA A 109 7.24 -5.40 21.38
N VAL A 110 6.63 -6.57 21.18
CA VAL A 110 5.76 -6.86 20.04
C VAL A 110 4.38 -7.27 20.54
N ARG A 111 3.33 -6.71 19.92
CA ARG A 111 1.94 -7.11 20.17
C ARG A 111 1.22 -7.42 18.87
N THR A 112 0.27 -8.35 18.91
CA THR A 112 -0.67 -8.58 17.80
C THR A 112 -1.75 -7.52 17.83
N LEU A 113 -1.99 -6.84 16.71
CA LEU A 113 -3.08 -5.87 16.56
C LEU A 113 -4.35 -6.52 16.01
N THR A 114 -4.20 -7.43 15.03
CA THR A 114 -5.31 -8.24 14.50
C THR A 114 -4.78 -9.56 13.91
N GLY A 115 -5.65 -10.56 13.81
CA GLY A 115 -5.41 -11.85 13.16
C GLY A 115 -6.38 -12.12 12.00
N GLY A 116 -6.32 -13.31 11.41
CA GLY A 116 -7.24 -13.71 10.33
C GLY A 116 -6.99 -13.05 8.97
N ILE A 117 -5.84 -12.38 8.78
CA ILE A 117 -5.41 -11.87 7.48
C ILE A 117 -4.72 -13.03 6.74
N ASN A 118 -5.54 -13.86 6.09
CA ASN A 118 -5.08 -15.09 5.43
C ASN A 118 -4.08 -14.81 4.30
N GLY A 119 -3.06 -15.65 4.20
CA GLY A 119 -2.03 -15.58 3.15
C GLY A 119 -0.79 -14.77 3.57
N SER A 120 0.21 -14.77 2.68
CA SER A 120 1.52 -14.12 2.88
C SER A 120 1.78 -13.02 1.85
N LEU A 121 0.71 -12.42 1.31
CA LEU A 121 0.81 -11.32 0.36
C LEU A 121 1.46 -10.10 1.01
N ARG A 122 2.20 -9.35 0.20
CA ARG A 122 2.89 -8.16 0.68
C ARG A 122 1.88 -7.07 1.03
N MET A 123 1.86 -6.68 2.30
CA MET A 123 1.10 -5.54 2.79
C MET A 123 1.75 -4.22 2.38
N SER A 124 0.96 -3.32 1.81
CA SER A 124 1.26 -1.91 1.57
C SER A 124 0.59 -1.05 2.63
N TYR A 125 1.22 0.07 2.98
CA TYR A 125 0.74 0.97 4.04
C TYR A 125 0.82 2.41 3.58
N GLN A 126 -0.14 3.23 4.00
CA GLN A 126 -0.14 4.67 3.79
C GLN A 126 -0.67 5.39 5.02
N TYR A 127 0.14 6.29 5.59
CA TYR A 127 -0.31 7.15 6.68
C TYR A 127 -1.00 8.40 6.15
N VAL A 128 -2.18 8.71 6.69
CA VAL A 128 -2.91 9.95 6.45
C VAL A 128 -3.67 10.33 7.72
N ALA A 129 -3.50 11.57 8.18
CA ALA A 129 -4.31 12.18 9.24
C ALA A 129 -4.54 11.31 10.50
N GLY A 130 -3.46 10.72 11.06
CA GLY A 130 -3.56 9.90 12.27
C GLY A 130 -3.99 8.45 12.03
N ARG A 131 -4.12 8.02 10.79
CA ARG A 131 -4.51 6.65 10.41
C ARG A 131 -3.47 6.04 9.49
N VAL A 132 -3.20 4.75 9.67
CA VAL A 132 -2.41 3.96 8.72
C VAL A 132 -3.36 3.04 7.99
N TYR A 133 -3.61 3.35 6.73
CA TYR A 133 -4.35 2.52 5.81
C TYR A 133 -3.45 1.39 5.32
N TYR A 134 -3.97 0.18 5.20
CA TYR A 134 -3.21 -0.96 4.73
C TYR A 134 -4.01 -1.81 3.75
N SER A 135 -3.31 -2.44 2.80
CA SER A 135 -3.86 -3.47 1.92
C SER A 135 -2.80 -4.41 1.36
N ASP A 136 -3.15 -5.69 1.15
CA ASP A 136 -2.27 -6.72 0.58
C ASP A 136 -2.86 -7.36 -0.69
N ALA A 137 -3.69 -6.62 -1.42
CA ALA A 137 -4.50 -7.07 -2.56
C ALA A 137 -5.60 -8.10 -2.27
N ALA A 138 -5.73 -8.59 -1.03
CA ALA A 138 -6.86 -9.43 -0.62
C ALA A 138 -7.67 -8.77 0.50
N VAL A 139 -6.99 -8.18 1.47
CA VAL A 139 -7.58 -7.54 2.65
C VAL A 139 -7.25 -6.06 2.65
N THR A 140 -8.16 -5.26 3.20
CA THR A 140 -7.96 -3.84 3.50
C THR A 140 -8.26 -3.57 4.97
N GLY A 141 -7.67 -2.52 5.51
CA GLY A 141 -8.04 -2.04 6.83
C GLY A 141 -7.32 -0.78 7.24
N VAL A 142 -7.64 -0.32 8.45
CA VAL A 142 -7.10 0.91 9.02
C VAL A 142 -6.62 0.63 10.43
N VAL A 143 -5.39 1.04 10.72
CA VAL A 143 -4.89 1.19 12.08
C VAL A 143 -5.04 2.64 12.51
N GLU A 144 -5.91 2.88 13.49
CA GLU A 144 -6.11 4.20 14.07
C GLU A 144 -5.05 4.47 15.14
N VAL A 145 -4.21 5.48 14.86
CA VAL A 145 -3.17 5.95 15.77
C VAL A 145 -3.78 7.03 16.67
N THR A 146 -4.63 6.58 17.61
CA THR A 146 -5.24 7.47 18.61
C THR A 146 -4.26 7.77 19.74
N ALA A 147 -4.60 8.70 20.64
CA ALA A 147 -3.84 8.94 21.88
C ALA A 147 -3.93 7.76 22.89
N ARG A 148 -4.65 6.68 22.54
CA ARG A 148 -4.70 5.48 23.36
C ARG A 148 -3.34 4.77 23.33
N PRO A 149 -2.98 4.03 24.40
CA PRO A 149 -1.73 3.28 24.43
C PRO A 149 -1.66 2.15 23.38
N ILE A 150 -2.81 1.69 22.87
CA ILE A 150 -2.91 0.62 21.89
C ILE A 150 -3.66 1.14 20.66
N PRO A 151 -3.06 1.06 19.45
CA PRO A 151 -3.76 1.35 18.22
C PRO A 151 -4.97 0.42 18.01
N VAL A 152 -6.02 0.93 17.37
CA VAL A 152 -7.23 0.16 17.09
C VAL A 152 -7.26 -0.21 15.61
N VAL A 153 -7.52 -1.48 15.30
CA VAL A 153 -7.71 -1.95 13.92
C VAL A 153 -9.19 -1.98 13.59
N ARG A 154 -9.56 -1.51 12.39
CA ARG A 154 -10.93 -1.56 11.87
C ARG A 154 -10.96 -1.67 10.34
N SER A 155 -12.18 -1.86 9.82
CA SER A 155 -12.49 -1.85 8.39
C SER A 155 -12.08 -0.53 7.72
N TRP A 156 -11.57 -0.62 6.49
CA TRP A 156 -11.36 0.54 5.61
C TRP A 156 -12.63 0.76 4.80
N GLY A 157 -13.45 1.72 5.23
CA GLY A 157 -14.80 1.91 4.72
C GLY A 157 -15.81 0.94 5.35
N ILE A 158 -17.08 1.23 5.06
CA ILE A 158 -18.22 0.45 5.50
C ILE A 158 -18.91 -0.06 4.24
N LEU A 159 -19.17 -1.35 4.14
CA LEU A 159 -19.95 -1.89 3.04
C LEU A 159 -21.35 -1.26 3.05
N PRO A 160 -21.85 -0.75 1.90
CA PRO A 160 -23.20 -0.20 1.84
C PRO A 160 -24.25 -1.22 2.28
N PRO A 161 -25.39 -0.76 2.84
CA PRO A 161 -26.53 -1.63 3.11
C PRO A 161 -27.05 -2.30 1.84
N ASP A 162 -27.69 -3.46 1.99
CA ASP A 162 -28.57 -3.98 0.95
C ASP A 162 -29.78 -3.04 0.75
N ALA A 163 -30.44 -3.15 -0.39
CA ALA A 163 -31.62 -2.33 -0.68
C ALA A 163 -32.71 -2.53 0.40
N PRO A 164 -33.38 -1.46 0.86
CA PRO A 164 -34.48 -1.59 1.80
C PRO A 164 -35.67 -2.31 1.17
N VAL A 165 -36.42 -3.06 1.99
CA VAL A 165 -37.72 -3.60 1.56
C VAL A 165 -38.82 -2.62 1.94
N LEU A 166 -39.62 -2.22 0.96
CA LEU A 166 -40.66 -1.20 1.11
C LEU A 166 -42.06 -1.82 1.02
N SER A 167 -42.98 -1.37 1.86
CA SER A 167 -44.40 -1.68 1.71
C SER A 167 -45.26 -0.46 2.00
N ALA A 168 -46.36 -0.31 1.25
CA ALA A 168 -47.28 0.80 1.42
C ALA A 168 -48.22 0.51 2.59
N THR A 169 -48.43 1.52 3.43
CA THR A 169 -49.37 1.44 4.56
C THR A 169 -50.38 2.57 4.50
N THR A 170 -51.55 2.35 5.10
CA THR A 170 -52.58 3.39 5.23
C THR A 170 -52.28 4.36 6.37
N ALA A 171 -51.37 3.99 7.28
CA ALA A 171 -50.86 4.86 8.32
C ALA A 171 -49.87 5.86 7.73
N GLY A 172 -50.09 7.15 7.95
CA GLY A 172 -49.21 8.19 7.46
C GLY A 172 -49.92 9.30 6.70
N ILE A 173 -49.13 10.26 6.24
CA ILE A 173 -49.60 11.50 5.62
C ILE A 173 -48.85 11.85 4.33
N LEU A 174 -48.02 10.94 3.81
CA LEU A 174 -47.32 11.13 2.55
C LEU A 174 -48.33 11.34 1.42
N SER A 175 -47.98 12.17 0.44
CA SER A 175 -48.79 12.42 -0.75
C SER A 175 -48.78 11.20 -1.68
N LYS A 176 -49.76 11.12 -2.59
CA LYS A 176 -49.67 10.15 -3.69
C LYS A 176 -48.45 10.45 -4.57
N GLY A 177 -47.81 9.43 -5.11
CA GLY A 177 -46.65 9.59 -6.00
C GLY A 177 -45.67 8.45 -5.89
N GLN A 178 -44.62 8.51 -6.72
CA GLN A 178 -43.49 7.61 -6.65
C GLN A 178 -42.47 8.12 -5.63
N TYR A 179 -42.00 7.23 -4.78
CA TYR A 179 -40.95 7.53 -3.81
C TYR A 179 -39.76 6.63 -4.05
N GLN A 180 -38.56 7.21 -3.90
CA GLN A 180 -37.30 6.49 -3.88
C GLN A 180 -36.77 6.48 -2.45
N VAL A 181 -36.29 5.33 -2.00
CA VAL A 181 -35.72 5.12 -0.68
C VAL A 181 -34.37 4.42 -0.81
N THR A 182 -33.39 4.91 -0.05
CA THR A 182 -32.06 4.32 0.04
C THR A 182 -31.50 4.47 1.44
N LEU A 183 -30.55 3.61 1.79
CA LEU A 183 -29.97 3.53 3.12
C LEU A 183 -28.47 3.81 3.08
N THR A 184 -27.93 4.32 4.18
CA THR A 184 -26.50 4.28 4.48
C THR A 184 -26.30 3.79 5.92
N TYR A 185 -25.11 3.33 6.24
CA TYR A 185 -24.68 3.04 7.60
C TYR A 185 -23.77 4.15 8.13
N THR A 186 -23.87 4.44 9.43
CA THR A 186 -22.91 5.29 10.14
C THR A 186 -22.21 4.50 11.24
N ARG A 187 -20.88 4.52 11.22
CA ARG A 187 -20.02 3.88 12.21
C ARG A 187 -19.82 4.77 13.44
N ASN A 188 -19.37 4.17 14.55
CA ASN A 188 -19.09 4.86 15.82
C ASN A 188 -18.10 6.04 15.73
N ASP A 189 -17.33 6.17 14.64
CA ASP A 189 -16.42 7.28 14.37
C ASP A 189 -17.06 8.39 13.52
N GLY A 190 -18.37 8.29 13.24
CA GLY A 190 -19.15 9.26 12.46
C GLY A 190 -19.03 9.10 10.95
N GLN A 191 -18.25 8.14 10.45
CA GLN A 191 -18.14 7.91 9.01
C GLN A 191 -19.39 7.24 8.46
N GLU A 192 -19.87 7.77 7.33
CA GLU A 192 -21.04 7.28 6.62
C GLU A 192 -20.61 6.43 5.42
N SER A 193 -21.30 5.31 5.20
CA SER A 193 -21.05 4.42 4.07
C SER A 193 -21.52 5.05 2.75
N GLY A 194 -21.20 4.35 1.64
CA GLY A 194 -21.96 4.52 0.42
C GLY A 194 -23.44 4.13 0.58
N ALA A 195 -24.26 4.60 -0.35
CA ALA A 195 -25.68 4.28 -0.36
C ALA A 195 -25.98 2.86 -0.87
N SER A 196 -27.04 2.25 -0.34
CA SER A 196 -27.64 1.04 -0.91
C SER A 196 -28.12 1.28 -2.35
N THR A 197 -28.43 0.20 -3.07
CA THR A 197 -29.27 0.33 -4.27
C THR A 197 -30.62 0.93 -3.89
N VAL A 198 -31.22 1.74 -4.76
CA VAL A 198 -32.53 2.35 -4.50
C VAL A 198 -33.65 1.33 -4.61
N ALA A 199 -34.55 1.38 -3.63
CA ALA A 199 -35.87 0.80 -3.72
C ALA A 199 -36.89 1.89 -4.03
N SER A 200 -37.87 1.58 -4.88
CA SER A 200 -38.93 2.52 -5.26
C SER A 200 -40.30 1.97 -4.88
N ILE A 201 -41.23 2.87 -4.52
CA ILE A 201 -42.60 2.50 -4.19
C ILE A 201 -43.60 3.57 -4.64
N ALA A 202 -44.73 3.12 -5.19
CA ALA A 202 -45.84 3.98 -5.58
C ALA A 202 -46.88 4.05 -4.45
N LEU A 203 -47.23 5.25 -4.01
CA LEU A 203 -48.37 5.48 -3.12
C LEU A 203 -49.60 5.90 -3.91
N ALA A 204 -50.63 5.06 -3.87
CA ALA A 204 -51.92 5.34 -4.49
C ALA A 204 -52.71 6.37 -3.67
N PRO A 205 -53.60 7.18 -4.30
CA PRO A 205 -54.48 8.07 -3.55
C PRO A 205 -55.32 7.29 -2.52
N GLY A 206 -55.34 7.80 -1.30
CA GLY A 206 -56.06 7.23 -0.17
C GLY A 206 -57.56 7.19 -0.45
N ARG A 207 -58.20 6.06 -0.09
CA ARG A 207 -59.63 5.82 -0.31
C ARG A 207 -60.56 6.63 0.60
N SER A 208 -60.04 7.58 1.39
CA SER A 208 -60.86 8.36 2.33
C SER A 208 -61.35 9.66 1.69
N PRO A 209 -62.67 9.83 1.47
CA PRO A 209 -63.25 11.04 0.88
C PRO A 209 -63.06 12.31 1.73
N LEU A 210 -62.56 12.19 2.97
CA LEU A 210 -62.29 13.30 3.89
C LEU A 210 -60.82 13.77 3.88
N ARG A 211 -59.91 13.12 3.14
CA ARG A 211 -58.46 13.35 3.19
C ARG A 211 -57.85 13.64 1.81
N GLY A 212 -58.33 14.72 1.17
CA GLY A 212 -57.96 15.16 -0.18
C GLY A 212 -56.50 14.91 -0.59
N GLY A 213 -56.28 13.85 -1.38
CA GLY A 213 -55.03 13.62 -2.13
C GLY A 213 -53.88 12.89 -1.42
N ARG A 214 -54.02 12.46 -0.15
CA ARG A 214 -52.96 11.76 0.58
C ARG A 214 -52.75 10.32 0.09
N GLY A 215 -51.51 9.83 0.04
CA GLY A 215 -51.11 8.50 -0.42
C GLY A 215 -50.88 7.44 0.68
N GLY A 216 -50.81 7.85 1.95
CA GLY A 216 -50.61 6.93 3.09
C GLY A 216 -49.21 7.08 3.71
N GLY A 217 -48.53 5.97 3.96
CA GLY A 217 -47.15 5.92 4.45
C GLY A 217 -46.37 4.76 3.83
N ILE A 218 -45.09 4.68 4.19
CA ILE A 218 -44.17 3.63 3.73
C ILE A 218 -43.60 2.96 4.97
N ASP A 219 -43.80 1.66 5.10
CA ASP A 219 -43.08 0.83 6.06
C ASP A 219 -41.77 0.36 5.41
N ILE A 220 -40.65 0.58 6.10
CA ILE A 220 -39.28 0.36 5.60
C ILE A 220 -38.60 -0.68 6.48
N ILE A 221 -38.24 -1.82 5.90
CA ILE A 221 -37.38 -2.81 6.55
C ILE A 221 -35.93 -2.49 6.18
N CYS A 222 -35.12 -2.21 7.20
CA CYS A 222 -33.71 -1.86 7.04
C CYS A 222 -32.84 -3.09 7.34
N PRO A 223 -32.00 -3.56 6.38
CA PRO A 223 -30.98 -4.58 6.66
C PRO A 223 -30.03 -4.12 7.77
N LEU A 224 -29.63 -5.05 8.64
CA LEU A 224 -28.65 -4.77 9.70
C LEU A 224 -27.23 -4.93 9.17
N SER A 225 -26.33 -4.06 9.62
CA SER A 225 -24.90 -4.23 9.34
C SER A 225 -24.30 -5.32 10.22
N ALA A 226 -23.52 -6.21 9.61
CA ALA A 226 -22.70 -7.19 10.32
C ALA A 226 -21.44 -6.58 10.95
N ASP A 227 -21.04 -5.36 10.57
CA ASP A 227 -19.90 -4.67 11.19
C ASP A 227 -20.31 -4.19 12.61
N PRO A 228 -19.67 -4.72 13.68
CA PRO A 228 -20.05 -4.41 15.06
C PRO A 228 -19.76 -2.95 15.46
N ASN A 229 -19.07 -2.17 14.63
CA ASN A 229 -18.83 -0.75 14.85
C ASN A 229 -19.90 0.15 14.24
N VAL A 230 -20.76 -0.37 13.35
CA VAL A 230 -21.91 0.37 12.83
C VAL A 230 -22.92 0.63 13.96
N ARG A 231 -23.37 1.87 14.05
CA ARG A 231 -24.27 2.36 15.13
C ARG A 231 -25.61 2.81 14.61
N LYS A 232 -25.66 3.44 13.43
CA LYS A 232 -26.90 3.95 12.85
C LYS A 232 -27.10 3.46 11.42
N ILE A 233 -28.37 3.37 11.03
CA ILE A 233 -28.83 3.23 9.65
C ILE A 233 -29.56 4.53 9.31
N ASN A 234 -29.08 5.27 8.31
CA ASN A 234 -29.72 6.48 7.84
C ASN A 234 -30.65 6.15 6.67
N ILE A 235 -31.85 6.70 6.72
CA ILE A 235 -32.92 6.47 5.75
C ILE A 235 -33.09 7.76 4.94
N TYR A 236 -32.80 7.67 3.64
CA TYR A 236 -32.99 8.76 2.70
C TYR A 236 -34.23 8.50 1.85
N VAL A 237 -35.07 9.52 1.69
CA VAL A 237 -36.35 9.42 0.95
C VAL A 237 -36.48 10.62 0.01
N SER A 238 -36.96 10.40 -1.21
CA SER A 238 -37.23 11.47 -2.17
C SER A 238 -38.55 12.20 -1.89
N ALA A 239 -38.71 13.39 -2.48
CA ALA A 239 -40.03 13.98 -2.65
C ALA A 239 -40.92 13.08 -3.56
N PRO A 240 -42.27 13.19 -3.51
CA PRO A 240 -43.13 12.47 -4.45
C PRO A 240 -42.79 12.82 -5.90
N ASN A 241 -42.48 11.81 -6.70
CA ASN A 241 -41.96 11.89 -8.07
C ASN A 241 -40.66 12.70 -8.21
N GLY A 242 -39.92 12.86 -7.12
CA GLY A 242 -38.61 13.49 -7.10
C GLY A 242 -37.49 12.47 -7.29
N GLU A 243 -36.34 12.95 -7.77
CA GLU A 243 -35.16 12.13 -8.08
C GLU A 243 -34.07 12.20 -7.01
N VAL A 244 -34.15 13.18 -6.09
CA VAL A 244 -33.14 13.41 -5.06
C VAL A 244 -33.65 12.90 -3.71
N PRO A 245 -33.01 11.87 -3.13
CA PRO A 245 -33.28 11.44 -1.77
C PRO A 245 -32.64 12.40 -0.75
N TYR A 246 -33.38 12.73 0.29
CA TYR A 246 -32.94 13.56 1.42
C TYR A 246 -33.04 12.77 2.71
N LEU A 247 -32.17 13.04 3.68
CA LEU A 247 -32.16 12.35 4.97
C LEU A 247 -33.50 12.56 5.68
N ALA A 248 -34.25 11.47 5.87
CA ALA A 248 -35.55 11.48 6.51
C ALA A 248 -35.47 11.06 7.98
N ALA A 249 -34.57 10.12 8.32
CA ALA A 249 -34.33 9.67 9.69
C ALA A 249 -33.06 8.83 9.84
N SER A 250 -32.68 8.58 11.10
CA SER A 250 -31.62 7.65 11.49
C SER A 250 -32.12 6.72 12.59
N VAL A 251 -31.97 5.41 12.41
CA VAL A 251 -32.34 4.38 13.40
C VAL A 251 -31.09 3.67 13.92
N ASP A 252 -31.17 3.05 15.09
CA ASP A 252 -30.05 2.27 15.63
C ASP A 252 -29.84 0.97 14.84
N ASN A 253 -28.58 0.58 14.63
CA ASN A 253 -28.20 -0.71 14.07
C ASN A 253 -28.29 -1.81 15.15
N THR A 254 -29.50 -2.03 15.69
CA THR A 254 -29.76 -3.00 16.75
C THR A 254 -30.63 -4.15 16.24
N PRO A 255 -30.32 -5.40 16.60
CA PRO A 255 -31.22 -6.52 16.36
C PRO A 255 -32.50 -6.32 17.17
N SER A 256 -33.55 -5.86 16.52
CA SER A 256 -34.91 -6.13 16.96
C SER A 256 -35.52 -7.05 15.90
N ASP A 257 -36.34 -8.02 16.32
CA ASP A 257 -36.92 -9.06 15.43
C ASP A 257 -37.63 -8.49 14.20
N THR A 258 -37.94 -7.19 14.22
CA THR A 258 -38.01 -6.40 13.00
C THR A 258 -37.83 -4.93 13.37
N VAL A 259 -37.09 -4.16 12.56
CA VAL A 259 -37.41 -2.72 12.41
C VAL A 259 -38.71 -2.65 11.59
N SER A 260 -39.81 -3.14 12.16
CA SER A 260 -41.16 -3.09 11.59
C SER A 260 -41.84 -1.84 12.08
N GLY A 261 -42.45 -1.09 11.16
CA GLY A 261 -43.24 0.08 11.52
C GLY A 261 -42.39 1.35 11.68
N PHE A 262 -41.30 1.50 10.91
CA PHE A 262 -40.81 2.85 10.63
C PHE A 262 -41.82 3.56 9.72
N THR A 263 -42.93 4.01 10.31
CA THR A 263 -43.75 5.05 9.73
C THR A 263 -42.88 6.29 9.77
N VAL A 264 -42.35 6.71 8.61
CA VAL A 264 -41.56 7.94 8.46
C VAL A 264 -42.22 9.05 9.32
N PRO A 265 -41.66 9.44 10.48
CA PRO A 265 -42.25 10.48 11.30
C PRO A 265 -41.91 11.79 10.60
N TYR A 266 -42.74 12.15 9.64
CA TYR A 266 -42.60 13.41 8.93
C TYR A 266 -43.06 14.52 9.87
N HIS A 267 -42.14 15.39 10.29
CA HIS A 267 -42.48 16.74 10.71
C HIS A 267 -42.97 17.52 9.49
N TYR A 268 -44.22 17.26 9.07
CA TYR A 268 -44.83 17.87 7.89
C TYR A 268 -45.72 19.03 8.33
N ARG A 269 -45.17 20.24 8.38
CA ARG A 269 -45.94 21.46 8.16
C ARG A 269 -45.61 21.99 6.77
N GLY A 270 -46.10 21.30 5.74
CA GLY A 270 -46.04 21.78 4.34
C GLY A 270 -44.78 21.38 3.58
N GLU A 271 -44.86 20.22 2.91
CA GLU A 271 -44.24 19.94 1.60
C GLU A 271 -42.71 19.91 1.43
N THR A 272 -41.89 20.05 2.48
CA THR A 272 -40.42 20.05 2.30
C THR A 272 -39.71 19.00 3.15
N ILE A 273 -38.93 18.10 2.51
CA ILE A 273 -37.94 17.28 3.22
C ILE A 273 -36.77 18.21 3.56
N THR A 274 -36.48 18.37 4.84
CA THR A 274 -35.52 19.38 5.34
C THR A 274 -34.13 18.81 5.64
N GLY A 275 -33.94 17.49 5.57
CA GLY A 275 -32.63 16.86 5.76
C GLY A 275 -31.68 17.13 4.60
N PRO A 276 -30.36 16.95 4.80
CA PRO A 276 -29.39 17.08 3.73
C PRO A 276 -29.66 16.09 2.58
N PRO A 277 -29.33 16.46 1.33
CA PRO A 277 -29.40 15.52 0.21
C PRO A 277 -28.35 14.43 0.39
N LEU A 278 -28.62 13.25 -0.18
CA LEU A 278 -27.65 12.18 -0.25
C LEU A 278 -26.46 12.58 -1.13
N LEU A 279 -25.24 12.46 -0.58
CA LEU A 279 -23.99 12.76 -1.31
C LEU A 279 -23.21 11.51 -1.72
N ASN A 280 -23.42 10.38 -1.02
CA ASN A 280 -22.58 9.19 -1.16
C ASN A 280 -23.18 8.13 -2.10
N TRP A 281 -23.91 8.57 -3.11
CA TRP A 281 -24.55 7.65 -4.06
C TRP A 281 -23.51 6.88 -4.88
N GLY A 282 -23.69 5.56 -4.98
CA GLY A 282 -22.83 4.69 -5.79
C GLY A 282 -21.41 4.48 -5.24
N LEU A 283 -21.04 5.16 -4.16
CA LEU A 283 -19.72 5.03 -3.54
C LEU A 283 -19.59 3.71 -2.77
N LYS A 284 -18.37 3.19 -2.65
CA LYS A 284 -18.04 1.95 -1.94
C LYS A 284 -16.72 2.08 -1.19
N PRO A 285 -16.42 1.16 -0.24
CA PRO A 285 -15.07 0.97 0.27
C PRO A 285 -14.03 0.77 -0.85
N PRO A 286 -12.74 1.02 -0.60
CA PRO A 286 -11.68 0.74 -1.57
C PRO A 286 -11.68 -0.73 -1.99
N PRO A 287 -11.36 -1.03 -3.25
CA PRO A 287 -10.96 -2.38 -3.62
C PRO A 287 -9.64 -2.74 -2.92
N PRO A 288 -9.41 -4.03 -2.60
CA PRO A 288 -8.10 -4.48 -2.17
C PRO A 288 -7.02 -4.20 -3.24
N GLY A 289 -5.87 -3.71 -2.81
CA GLY A 289 -4.77 -3.33 -3.69
C GLY A 289 -3.40 -3.65 -3.10
N HIS A 290 -2.38 -3.72 -3.96
CA HIS A 290 -1.00 -4.09 -3.59
C HIS A 290 -0.09 -2.88 -3.39
N LEU A 291 -0.50 -1.67 -3.78
CA LEU A 291 0.24 -0.42 -3.55
C LEU A 291 -0.71 0.71 -3.14
N LEU A 292 -0.30 1.48 -2.15
CA LEU A 292 -1.02 2.64 -1.64
C LEU A 292 -0.20 3.91 -1.83
N CYS A 293 -0.90 5.01 -2.09
CA CYS A 293 -0.29 6.33 -2.17
C CYS A 293 -1.28 7.39 -1.67
N TYR A 294 -0.78 8.43 -1.00
CA TYR A 294 -1.57 9.62 -0.67
C TYR A 294 -1.10 10.77 -1.54
N TYR A 295 -2.06 11.49 -2.13
CA TYR A 295 -1.77 12.72 -2.85
C TYR A 295 -2.93 13.70 -2.80
N ARG A 296 -2.63 14.95 -2.44
CA ARG A 296 -3.55 16.11 -2.49
C ARG A 296 -4.97 15.82 -1.96
N GLY A 297 -5.07 15.23 -0.78
CA GLY A 297 -6.36 14.98 -0.13
C GLY A 297 -7.11 13.77 -0.67
N ARG A 298 -6.44 12.83 -1.36
CA ARG A 298 -7.02 11.55 -1.79
C ARG A 298 -6.07 10.39 -1.48
N LEU A 299 -6.66 9.22 -1.23
CA LEU A 299 -5.93 7.96 -1.23
C LEU A 299 -6.05 7.30 -2.60
N TYR A 300 -4.94 6.74 -3.06
CA TYR A 300 -4.83 5.98 -4.29
C TYR A 300 -4.48 4.54 -3.95
N VAL A 301 -5.14 3.62 -4.63
CA VAL A 301 -5.01 2.18 -4.43
C VAL A 301 -4.73 1.54 -5.79
N ALA A 302 -3.52 1.00 -5.99
CA ALA A 302 -3.25 0.18 -7.14
C ALA A 302 -3.78 -1.23 -6.90
N SER A 303 -4.66 -1.70 -7.78
CA SER A 303 -5.13 -3.08 -7.82
C SER A 303 -4.87 -3.61 -9.23
N LEU A 304 -3.92 -4.54 -9.36
CA LEU A 304 -3.38 -5.00 -10.64
C LEU A 304 -2.92 -3.81 -11.51
N ASN A 305 -3.56 -3.60 -12.66
CA ASN A 305 -3.26 -2.55 -13.63
C ASN A 305 -4.15 -1.30 -13.47
N THR A 306 -4.97 -1.23 -12.42
CA THR A 306 -5.90 -0.12 -12.20
C THR A 306 -5.51 0.67 -10.96
N LEU A 307 -5.41 1.99 -11.10
CA LEU A 307 -5.21 2.94 -10.00
C LEU A 307 -6.55 3.55 -9.61
N TRP A 308 -7.10 3.11 -8.49
CA TRP A 308 -8.33 3.63 -7.91
C TRP A 308 -8.03 4.85 -7.04
N TYR A 309 -8.94 5.82 -6.96
CA TYR A 309 -8.79 6.98 -6.09
C TYR A 309 -10.05 7.25 -5.26
N SER A 310 -9.84 7.65 -4.00
CA SER A 310 -10.92 7.99 -3.09
C SER A 310 -11.55 9.32 -3.48
N GLN A 311 -12.77 9.56 -3.03
CA GLN A 311 -13.37 10.89 -2.94
C GLN A 311 -12.48 11.85 -2.09
N PRO A 312 -12.54 13.18 -2.33
CA PRO A 312 -11.62 14.13 -1.71
C PRO A 312 -11.91 14.25 -0.21
N TYR A 313 -10.88 14.07 0.62
CA TYR A 313 -10.93 14.09 2.09
C TYR A 313 -11.83 13.02 2.74
N THR A 314 -12.46 12.16 1.94
CA THR A 314 -13.24 11.00 2.38
C THR A 314 -12.55 9.73 1.90
N TYR A 315 -11.43 9.41 2.57
CA TYR A 315 -10.47 8.36 2.20
C TYR A 315 -11.02 6.92 2.19
N GLU A 316 -12.27 6.74 2.62
CA GLU A 316 -12.93 5.45 2.72
C GLU A 316 -14.02 5.24 1.67
N LEU A 317 -14.27 6.26 0.83
CA LEU A 317 -15.30 6.24 -0.22
C LEU A 317 -14.63 6.35 -1.60
N PHE A 318 -14.85 5.35 -2.43
CA PHE A 318 -14.36 5.21 -3.79
C PHE A 318 -15.54 5.11 -4.74
N ASP A 319 -15.43 5.72 -5.91
CA ASP A 319 -16.43 5.56 -6.97
C ASP A 319 -16.04 4.37 -7.86
N PRO A 320 -16.76 3.23 -7.79
CA PRO A 320 -16.46 2.06 -8.61
C PRO A 320 -16.74 2.27 -10.11
N ALA A 321 -17.57 3.26 -10.48
CA ALA A 321 -17.93 3.53 -11.87
C ALA A 321 -16.90 4.42 -12.56
N GLN A 322 -16.40 5.45 -11.87
CA GLN A 322 -15.57 6.50 -12.50
C GLN A 322 -14.25 6.79 -11.76
N GLY A 323 -14.07 6.32 -10.53
CA GLY A 323 -12.95 6.66 -9.66
C GLY A 323 -11.67 5.86 -9.92
N TRP A 324 -11.25 5.74 -11.17
CA TRP A 324 -10.11 4.91 -11.56
C TRP A 324 -9.37 5.38 -12.82
N LEU A 325 -8.10 4.98 -12.92
CA LEU A 325 -7.24 5.12 -14.10
C LEU A 325 -6.68 3.74 -14.45
N ALA A 326 -6.80 3.31 -15.70
CA ALA A 326 -6.29 2.03 -16.17
C ALA A 326 -4.93 2.19 -16.87
N PHE A 327 -4.10 1.16 -16.73
CA PHE A 327 -2.78 1.04 -17.37
C PHE A 327 -2.68 -0.29 -18.11
N ASP A 328 -1.76 -0.41 -19.05
CA ASP A 328 -1.65 -1.59 -19.91
C ASP A 328 -1.10 -2.82 -19.19
N ASN A 329 -0.31 -2.61 -18.13
CA ASN A 329 0.34 -3.67 -17.36
C ASN A 329 0.11 -3.48 -15.85
N PRO A 330 0.27 -4.55 -15.04
CA PRO A 330 0.20 -4.44 -13.59
C PRO A 330 1.15 -3.36 -13.05
N ILE A 331 0.61 -2.51 -12.19
CA ILE A 331 1.33 -1.39 -11.60
C ILE A 331 2.36 -1.94 -10.60
N THR A 332 3.62 -1.55 -10.72
CA THR A 332 4.71 -1.98 -9.83
C THR A 332 5.21 -0.87 -8.91
N LEU A 333 4.85 0.39 -9.20
CA LEU A 333 5.17 1.56 -8.39
C LEU A 333 4.04 2.58 -8.47
N VAL A 334 3.66 3.12 -7.30
CA VAL A 334 2.87 4.35 -7.19
C VAL A 334 3.52 5.21 -6.11
N ALA A 335 3.92 6.42 -6.47
CA ALA A 335 4.51 7.35 -5.52
C ALA A 335 4.25 8.80 -5.93
N ALA A 336 3.80 9.60 -4.96
CA ALA A 336 3.54 11.00 -5.17
C ALA A 336 4.76 11.85 -4.84
N VAL A 337 4.95 12.89 -5.66
CA VAL A 337 5.84 14.02 -5.39
C VAL A 337 5.00 15.30 -5.32
N GLU A 338 5.62 16.47 -5.36
CA GLU A 338 4.92 17.74 -5.11
C GLU A 338 3.76 18.02 -6.07
N ASP A 339 3.96 17.77 -7.37
CA ASP A 339 3.11 18.21 -8.49
C ASP A 339 2.53 17.06 -9.33
N GLY A 340 2.64 15.82 -8.86
CA GLY A 340 2.02 14.68 -9.48
C GLY A 340 2.39 13.33 -8.87
N ILE A 341 2.00 12.27 -9.56
CA ILE A 341 2.19 10.88 -9.13
C ILE A 341 2.97 10.12 -10.21
N PHE A 342 4.06 9.49 -9.82
CA PHE A 342 4.72 8.47 -10.63
C PHE A 342 3.93 7.17 -10.53
N VAL A 343 3.58 6.61 -11.69
CA VAL A 343 2.99 5.28 -11.83
C VAL A 343 3.87 4.49 -12.79
N ALA A 344 4.36 3.34 -12.36
CA ALA A 344 5.17 2.48 -13.22
C ALA A 344 4.58 1.08 -13.30
N THR A 345 4.92 0.40 -14.39
CA THR A 345 4.73 -1.04 -14.58
C THR A 345 6.11 -1.71 -14.64
N SER A 346 6.18 -3.00 -14.94
CA SER A 346 7.46 -3.67 -15.24
C SER A 346 8.08 -3.19 -16.56
N GLN A 347 7.33 -2.47 -17.38
CA GLN A 347 7.73 -2.06 -18.72
C GLN A 347 7.98 -0.56 -18.81
N GLU A 348 7.15 0.28 -18.20
CA GLU A 348 7.19 1.72 -18.42
C GLU A 348 6.99 2.54 -17.15
N VAL A 349 7.30 3.83 -17.24
CA VAL A 349 7.03 4.83 -16.20
C VAL A 349 6.25 6.00 -16.80
N VAL A 350 5.11 6.28 -16.17
CA VAL A 350 4.21 7.38 -16.47
C VAL A 350 4.22 8.36 -15.29
N PHE A 351 4.06 9.64 -15.58
CA PHE A 351 3.79 10.66 -14.58
C PHE A 351 2.42 11.29 -14.80
N LEU A 352 1.59 11.24 -13.76
CA LEU A 352 0.30 11.88 -13.68
C LEU A 352 0.49 13.28 -13.10
N LYS A 353 0.65 14.27 -13.98
CA LYS A 353 0.90 15.66 -13.57
C LYS A 353 -0.40 16.39 -13.26
N GLY A 354 -0.42 17.15 -12.17
CA GLY A 354 -1.56 17.96 -11.74
C GLY A 354 -2.00 17.60 -10.33
N THR A 355 -3.12 18.17 -9.88
CA THR A 355 -3.59 18.03 -8.48
C THR A 355 -4.90 17.27 -8.34
N GLU A 356 -5.62 17.04 -9.45
CA GLU A 356 -6.94 16.41 -9.49
C GLU A 356 -6.93 15.25 -10.50
N PRO A 357 -7.39 14.05 -10.13
CA PRO A 357 -7.39 12.87 -11.01
C PRO A 357 -8.04 13.10 -12.36
N GLU A 358 -9.18 13.80 -12.38
CA GLU A 358 -9.99 14.04 -13.57
C GLU A 358 -9.30 15.00 -14.55
N LYS A 359 -8.25 15.70 -14.10
CA LYS A 359 -7.48 16.68 -14.88
C LYS A 359 -6.01 16.32 -15.00
N PHE A 360 -5.62 15.12 -14.60
CA PHE A 360 -4.23 14.70 -14.73
C PHE A 360 -3.79 14.74 -16.18
N GLN A 361 -2.61 15.31 -16.40
CA GLN A 361 -1.90 15.22 -17.67
C GLN A 361 -0.99 14.00 -17.59
N LEU A 362 -1.28 13.01 -18.42
CA LEU A 362 -0.51 11.78 -18.50
C LEU A 362 0.75 12.01 -19.35
N MET A 363 1.92 11.82 -18.75
CA MET A 363 3.22 11.99 -19.39
C MET A 363 3.96 10.65 -19.41
N GLN A 364 4.16 10.06 -20.58
CA GLN A 364 5.06 8.93 -20.75
C GLN A 364 6.51 9.41 -20.56
N LEU A 365 7.22 8.84 -19.59
CA LEU A 365 8.59 9.30 -19.26
C LEU A 365 9.67 8.32 -19.69
N SER A 366 9.40 7.01 -19.65
CA SER A 366 10.42 5.99 -19.86
C SER A 366 9.80 4.65 -20.24
N ASP A 367 10.43 3.92 -21.16
CA ASP A 367 10.14 2.51 -21.50
C ASP A 367 11.00 1.54 -20.65
N CYS A 368 11.52 2.04 -19.53
CA CYS A 368 12.17 1.26 -18.48
C CYS A 368 11.36 1.40 -17.19
N GLY A 369 10.57 0.38 -16.89
CA GLY A 369 9.70 0.29 -15.72
C GLY A 369 10.41 0.15 -14.38
N ALA A 370 9.63 -0.09 -13.33
CA ALA A 370 10.12 -0.21 -11.96
C ALA A 370 9.99 -1.65 -11.42
N VAL A 371 10.96 -2.09 -10.64
CA VAL A 371 10.92 -3.35 -9.89
C VAL A 371 9.94 -3.22 -8.73
N PHE A 372 8.98 -4.14 -8.66
CA PHE A 372 7.94 -4.10 -7.65
C PHE A 372 8.52 -4.10 -6.24
N GLY A 373 8.08 -3.12 -5.43
CA GLY A 373 8.39 -3.06 -4.02
C GLY A 373 9.73 -2.41 -3.65
N THR A 374 10.48 -1.93 -4.64
CA THR A 374 11.75 -1.22 -4.42
C THR A 374 11.56 0.28 -4.20
N GLN A 375 10.34 0.79 -4.30
CA GLN A 375 10.07 2.21 -4.13
C GLN A 375 10.32 2.67 -2.70
N ALA A 376 11.00 3.81 -2.54
CA ALA A 376 11.19 4.46 -1.26
C ALA A 376 11.17 5.98 -1.42
N MET A 377 10.36 6.66 -0.61
CA MET A 377 10.42 8.12 -0.51
C MET A 377 11.71 8.54 0.19
N GLY A 378 12.37 9.57 -0.33
CA GLY A 378 13.56 10.13 0.25
C GLY A 378 13.80 11.55 -0.20
N VAL A 379 15.03 12.01 -0.08
CA VAL A 379 15.43 13.36 -0.50
C VAL A 379 16.73 13.33 -1.26
N LEU A 380 16.87 14.23 -2.23
CA LEU A 380 18.13 14.53 -2.90
C LEU A 380 18.53 16.00 -2.66
N PRO A 381 19.84 16.30 -2.57
CA PRO A 381 20.32 17.67 -2.64
C PRO A 381 20.02 18.23 -4.04
N GLY A 382 19.49 19.45 -4.09
CA GLY A 382 19.21 20.21 -5.30
C GLY A 382 19.61 21.67 -5.16
N GLU A 383 19.54 22.43 -6.26
CA GLU A 383 20.03 23.82 -6.34
C GLU A 383 19.34 24.78 -5.36
N SER A 384 18.09 24.51 -5.00
CA SER A 384 17.29 25.34 -4.06
C SER A 384 17.11 24.71 -2.67
N GLY A 385 17.86 23.64 -2.36
CA GLY A 385 17.74 22.90 -1.09
C GLY A 385 17.45 21.42 -1.29
N ARG A 386 16.69 20.80 -0.37
CA ARG A 386 16.35 19.38 -0.45
C ARG A 386 15.06 19.19 -1.24
N SER A 387 15.10 18.33 -2.26
CA SER A 387 13.90 17.93 -3.02
C SER A 387 13.42 16.58 -2.52
N GLU A 388 12.12 16.45 -2.23
CA GLU A 388 11.49 15.15 -2.01
C GLU A 388 11.45 14.38 -3.33
N VAL A 389 11.89 13.12 -3.28
CA VAL A 389 11.97 12.25 -4.44
C VAL A 389 11.48 10.86 -4.09
N VAL A 390 11.09 10.10 -5.10
CA VAL A 390 10.92 8.66 -4.99
C VAL A 390 12.10 7.95 -5.64
N PHE A 391 12.73 7.01 -4.93
CA PHE A 391 13.74 6.11 -5.47
C PHE A 391 13.13 4.77 -5.84
N TRP A 392 13.65 4.11 -6.87
CA TRP A 392 13.31 2.72 -7.21
C TRP A 392 14.44 2.03 -7.99
N GLU A 393 14.34 0.71 -8.12
CA GLU A 393 15.17 -0.09 -9.03
C GLU A 393 14.51 -0.25 -10.39
N SER A 394 15.31 -0.19 -11.46
CA SER A 394 14.89 -0.44 -12.85
C SER A 394 15.91 -1.34 -13.55
N ARG A 395 15.61 -1.78 -14.79
CA ARG A 395 16.59 -2.49 -15.64
C ARG A 395 17.83 -1.66 -16.00
N MET A 396 17.78 -0.34 -15.82
CA MET A 396 18.92 0.58 -15.99
C MET A 396 19.60 0.94 -14.66
N GLY A 397 19.25 0.24 -13.58
CA GLY A 397 19.75 0.47 -12.23
C GLY A 397 18.86 1.42 -11.42
N LYS A 398 19.46 2.09 -10.43
CA LYS A 398 18.78 2.95 -9.47
C LYS A 398 18.27 4.21 -10.13
N CYS A 399 17.01 4.53 -9.88
CA CYS A 399 16.33 5.70 -10.41
C CYS A 399 15.87 6.61 -9.28
N ALA A 400 15.78 7.91 -9.58
CA ALA A 400 15.08 8.90 -8.76
C ALA A 400 14.05 9.64 -9.61
N GLY A 401 12.84 9.77 -9.10
CA GLY A 401 11.74 10.53 -9.69
C GLY A 401 11.56 11.82 -8.92
N LEU A 402 11.63 12.93 -9.63
CA LEU A 402 11.58 14.28 -9.09
C LEU A 402 10.28 14.99 -9.50
N SER A 403 9.92 16.04 -8.76
CA SER A 403 8.87 16.98 -9.16
C SER A 403 9.09 17.49 -10.58
N GLY A 404 7.99 17.73 -11.29
CA GLY A 404 7.95 18.09 -12.70
C GLY A 404 7.93 16.91 -13.66
N GLY A 405 7.86 15.67 -13.16
CA GLY A 405 7.87 14.46 -13.99
C GLY A 405 9.24 14.19 -14.61
N ARG A 406 10.31 14.33 -13.83
CA ARG A 406 11.68 14.06 -14.28
C ARG A 406 12.19 12.77 -13.65
N ILE A 407 12.90 11.97 -14.44
CA ILE A 407 13.59 10.76 -13.98
C ILE A 407 15.09 10.98 -14.11
N GLN A 408 15.83 10.61 -13.07
CA GLN A 408 17.28 10.55 -13.07
C GLN A 408 17.73 9.10 -12.87
N PHE A 409 18.49 8.56 -13.83
CA PHE A 409 19.15 7.26 -13.70
C PHE A 409 20.48 7.46 -12.99
N LEU A 410 20.55 7.07 -11.71
CA LEU A 410 21.68 7.38 -10.83
C LEU A 410 22.90 6.49 -11.06
N THR A 411 22.69 5.29 -11.62
CA THR A 411 23.74 4.26 -11.71
C THR A 411 23.93 3.67 -13.10
N ALA A 412 23.19 4.15 -14.11
CA ALA A 412 23.19 3.54 -15.45
C ALA A 412 24.59 3.44 -16.08
N ASP A 413 25.46 4.42 -15.82
CA ASP A 413 26.82 4.46 -16.36
C ASP A 413 27.88 3.82 -15.43
N THR A 414 27.49 3.34 -14.25
CA THR A 414 28.43 2.92 -13.20
C THR A 414 28.25 1.47 -12.78
N TYR A 415 27.01 0.96 -12.80
CA TYR A 415 26.68 -0.38 -12.32
C TYR A 415 25.82 -1.14 -13.33
N ASN A 416 26.20 -2.37 -13.61
CA ASN A 416 25.36 -3.33 -14.30
C ASN A 416 25.15 -4.56 -13.41
N TYR A 417 23.91 -4.87 -13.08
CA TYR A 417 23.55 -6.06 -12.31
C TYR A 417 22.24 -6.64 -12.84
N GLU A 418 22.08 -7.95 -12.67
CA GLU A 418 20.83 -8.60 -12.99
C GLU A 418 19.74 -8.08 -12.06
N VAL A 419 18.63 -7.65 -12.66
CA VAL A 419 17.53 -7.00 -11.96
C VAL A 419 16.45 -8.05 -11.69
N GLY A 420 16.11 -8.22 -10.42
CA GLY A 420 15.02 -9.11 -10.01
C GLY A 420 13.65 -8.50 -10.32
N GLU A 421 12.61 -9.32 -10.35
CA GLU A 421 11.23 -8.85 -10.59
C GLU A 421 10.57 -8.24 -9.35
N ILE A 422 11.05 -8.64 -8.17
CA ILE A 422 10.53 -8.21 -6.87
C ILE A 422 11.72 -7.83 -5.98
N GLY A 423 11.57 -6.75 -5.23
CA GLY A 423 12.56 -6.36 -4.23
C GLY A 423 11.97 -5.56 -3.08
N THR A 424 12.84 -5.08 -2.20
CA THR A 424 12.53 -4.14 -1.15
C THR A 424 13.48 -2.97 -1.25
N GLY A 425 12.96 -1.75 -1.10
CA GLY A 425 13.74 -0.53 -1.05
C GLY A 425 13.53 0.15 0.29
N VAL A 426 14.59 0.76 0.82
CA VAL A 426 14.51 1.63 1.98
C VAL A 426 15.41 2.83 1.76
N PHE A 427 14.86 4.01 2.01
CA PHE A 427 15.66 5.21 2.17
C PHE A 427 15.95 5.38 3.65
N TRP A 428 17.23 5.35 3.99
CA TRP A 428 17.71 5.35 5.36
C TRP A 428 18.53 6.60 5.62
N GLN A 429 18.15 7.34 6.66
CA GLN A 429 18.90 8.48 7.14
C GLN A 429 19.41 8.23 8.56
N ARG A 430 20.72 8.37 8.76
CA ARG A 430 21.36 8.19 10.08
C ARG A 430 22.64 9.00 10.16
N ASN A 431 22.83 9.74 11.26
CA ASN A 431 24.07 10.49 11.53
C ASN A 431 24.52 11.38 10.35
N GLY A 432 23.55 11.97 9.62
CA GLY A 432 23.81 12.78 8.43
C GLY A 432 23.99 12.00 7.13
N MET A 433 24.20 10.67 7.17
CA MET A 433 24.24 9.81 5.99
C MET A 433 22.84 9.63 5.40
N GLN A 434 22.77 9.55 4.07
CA GLN A 434 21.54 9.30 3.33
C GLN A 434 21.78 8.18 2.33
N LEU A 435 21.11 7.05 2.51
CA LEU A 435 21.34 5.84 1.73
C LEU A 435 20.02 5.33 1.18
N TYR A 436 19.92 5.17 -0.13
CA TYR A 436 18.92 4.31 -0.72
C TYR A 436 19.50 2.90 -0.83
N LEU A 437 18.93 1.98 -0.05
CA LEU A 437 19.29 0.58 -0.03
C LEU A 437 18.17 -0.22 -0.68
N SER A 438 18.55 -1.16 -1.53
CA SER A 438 17.61 -2.07 -2.17
C SER A 438 18.15 -3.49 -2.14
N ILE A 439 17.24 -4.45 -1.98
CA ILE A 439 17.52 -5.87 -2.08
C ILE A 439 16.48 -6.44 -3.04
N MET A 440 16.91 -7.18 -4.04
CA MET A 440 16.02 -7.84 -4.99
C MET A 440 16.12 -9.35 -4.81
N GLN A 441 15.00 -10.03 -5.04
CA GLN A 441 15.02 -11.47 -5.19
C GLN A 441 15.81 -11.79 -6.47
N GLY A 442 16.88 -12.57 -6.34
CA GLY A 442 17.64 -13.01 -7.51
C GLY A 442 16.76 -13.81 -8.47
N PRO A 443 17.16 -13.93 -9.75
CA PRO A 443 16.47 -14.83 -10.67
C PRO A 443 16.37 -16.22 -10.03
N THR A 444 15.22 -16.88 -10.15
CA THR A 444 15.15 -18.31 -9.86
C THR A 444 15.98 -19.04 -10.90
N MET A 445 17.29 -19.17 -10.66
CA MET A 445 18.05 -20.16 -11.38
C MET A 445 17.49 -21.53 -10.97
N PRO A 446 17.14 -22.42 -11.92
CA PRO A 446 16.86 -23.81 -11.57
C PRO A 446 18.08 -24.35 -10.78
N PRO A 447 17.88 -25.24 -9.80
CA PRO A 447 18.97 -25.72 -8.97
C PRO A 447 20.08 -26.23 -9.87
N VAL A 448 21.23 -25.55 -9.85
CA VAL A 448 22.43 -26.00 -10.52
C VAL A 448 22.81 -27.30 -9.83
N ASN A 449 22.61 -28.42 -10.54
CA ASN A 449 23.04 -29.73 -10.07
C ASN A 449 24.56 -29.64 -9.81
N PRO A 450 25.04 -29.80 -8.56
CA PRO A 450 26.44 -29.53 -8.20
C PRO A 450 27.44 -30.52 -8.82
N GLN A 451 27.00 -31.41 -9.72
CA GLN A 451 27.87 -32.34 -10.45
C GLN A 451 28.34 -31.86 -11.83
N ASN A 452 27.83 -30.73 -12.38
CA ASN A 452 28.23 -30.26 -13.72
C ASN A 452 29.10 -28.98 -13.73
N SER A 453 29.63 -28.53 -12.60
CA SER A 453 30.71 -27.53 -12.60
C SER A 453 32.07 -28.21 -12.86
N LEU A 454 32.22 -28.84 -14.01
CA LEU A 454 33.52 -29.14 -14.58
C LEU A 454 33.78 -28.18 -15.74
N MET A 455 34.97 -27.58 -15.67
CA MET A 455 35.53 -26.63 -16.62
C MET A 455 35.19 -26.98 -18.08
N THR A 456 34.77 -25.98 -18.85
CA THR A 456 35.03 -25.99 -20.29
C THR A 456 36.09 -24.93 -20.58
N THR A 457 37.35 -25.34 -20.48
CA THR A 457 38.41 -24.72 -21.25
C THR A 457 38.12 -24.98 -22.71
N ARG A 458 37.98 -23.92 -23.51
CA ARG A 458 37.95 -24.01 -24.97
C ARG A 458 39.28 -24.62 -25.45
N ASP A 459 39.25 -25.87 -25.89
CA ASP A 459 40.26 -26.37 -26.82
C ASP A 459 39.84 -26.03 -28.24
N LYS A 460 40.75 -25.34 -28.94
CA LYS A 460 40.71 -25.16 -30.39
C LYS A 460 41.08 -26.51 -30.98
N ASP A 461 40.13 -27.18 -31.61
CA ASP A 461 40.27 -28.18 -32.68
C ASP A 461 39.31 -29.36 -32.46
N SER A 462 38.09 -29.23 -33.00
CA SER A 462 37.32 -30.30 -33.66
C SER A 462 35.88 -29.83 -33.88
N GLY A 463 35.50 -29.70 -35.15
CA GLY A 463 34.13 -29.41 -35.53
C GLY A 463 33.25 -30.65 -35.44
N SER A 464 32.31 -30.67 -34.49
CA SER A 464 31.02 -31.34 -34.66
C SER A 464 30.06 -30.89 -33.54
N TYR A 465 28.82 -30.60 -33.92
CA TYR A 465 27.71 -30.32 -33.00
C TYR A 465 26.74 -31.50 -33.08
N SER A 466 26.33 -32.06 -31.94
CA SER A 466 25.16 -32.94 -31.85
C SER A 466 24.15 -32.34 -30.87
N LEU A 467 22.94 -32.06 -31.38
CA LEU A 467 21.79 -31.62 -30.60
C LEU A 467 21.09 -32.87 -30.05
N ALA A 468 20.99 -33.02 -28.74
CA ALA A 468 20.12 -34.00 -28.10
C ALA A 468 19.01 -33.24 -27.34
N MET A 469 17.78 -33.32 -27.86
CA MET A 469 16.57 -32.86 -27.18
C MET A 469 16.16 -33.90 -26.12
N PRO A 470 15.83 -33.52 -24.87
CA PRO A 470 15.25 -34.45 -23.91
C PRO A 470 13.73 -34.57 -24.08
N VAL A 471 13.25 -35.81 -24.13
CA VAL A 471 11.83 -36.21 -24.04
C VAL A 471 11.37 -36.09 -22.57
N PRO A 472 10.16 -35.57 -22.26
CA PRO A 472 9.67 -35.50 -20.89
C PRO A 472 8.97 -36.80 -20.45
N ASP A 473 9.36 -37.33 -19.31
CA ASP A 473 8.74 -38.49 -18.66
C ASP A 473 7.44 -38.11 -17.93
N LEU A 474 6.40 -38.89 -18.24
CA LEU A 474 5.08 -38.95 -17.61
C LEU A 474 5.11 -39.93 -16.43
N GLN A 475 4.91 -39.48 -15.18
CA GLN A 475 4.31 -40.23 -14.05
C GLN A 475 3.97 -39.23 -12.94
N SER A 476 2.91 -39.28 -12.13
CA SER A 476 1.66 -40.05 -12.05
C SER A 476 0.87 -39.35 -10.93
N VAL A 477 -0.41 -39.03 -11.18
CA VAL A 477 -1.33 -38.41 -10.21
C VAL A 477 -1.88 -39.50 -9.28
N THR A 478 -1.84 -39.27 -7.97
CA THR A 478 -2.66 -40.02 -7.01
C THR A 478 -3.38 -39.03 -6.11
N ALA A 479 -4.71 -39.10 -6.13
CA ALA A 479 -5.62 -38.34 -5.28
C ALA A 479 -5.70 -38.96 -3.87
N ILE A 480 -5.71 -38.11 -2.83
CA ILE A 480 -6.80 -37.89 -1.85
C ILE A 480 -6.71 -36.43 -1.42
#